data_AF-A0A6P3GK11-F1
#
_entry.id   AF-A0A6P3GK11-F1
#
_cell.length_a   1.000
_cell.length_b   1.000
_cell.length_c   1.000
_cell.angle_alpha   90.00
_cell.angle_beta   90.00
_cell.angle_gamma   90.00
#
_symmetry.space_group_name_H-M   'P 1'
#
loop_
_entity.id
_entity.type
_entity.pdbx_description
1 polymer ?
#
loop_
_entity_poly.entity_id
_entity_poly.type
_entity_poly.pdbx_seq_one_letter_code
_entity_poly.pdbx_strand_id
1 'polypeptide(L)'
;MTKLDIYIKYYQHLYSIHLAEQPEDSTMQLADHIKFTQSALDCMSVECSDTRQFCKKIRRRMPGTDAPGIPAALAFGPQVSDTLLDCRKHLTWVVAVLQEVAAAAAQLIAPLAENEGLPVAALEELAFKASEQIYGTPSSNPYECLCQSCSLLISTMNKLATAMQEGEFDAERPPSKPPQVELRAAALHAEITDAEGLGLKLEDRETVIKELKKSLKIKGEELSEANVRLSLLEKKLDSAAKDADERIEKVQTRLEETQTLLQKKEKEFEETMDALQADIDQLEAEKAELKQRLNSQSKRTIEGLRGPPPSGIATLVSGIAGGGAPGQALGSVPGPGLVKDSPLLLQQISAMRLHISQLQHENNTLKGAQMKASLAALPPLHVAKLSLPPHEGPGSELAAGALYRKTNQLLETLNQLSACTHVVDITRSNPAAKSPSAQLLEQVAQLKSLSDTIEKLKDEVLKETVSQRPGAMVPTDFATFPSSAFLREQLHQLHDRLIS
;
A
#
# COMPACT_ATOMS: atom_id res chain seq x y z
N MET A 1 -46.83 -54.17 86.81
CA MET A 1 -46.03 -53.00 86.39
C MET A 1 -44.96 -53.50 85.45
N THR A 2 -45.01 -53.04 84.20
CA THR A 2 -44.01 -53.37 83.19
C THR A 2 -42.68 -52.68 83.52
N LYS A 3 -41.53 -53.25 83.10
CA LYS A 3 -40.20 -52.63 83.28
C LYS A 3 -40.19 -51.15 82.82
N LEU A 4 -41.01 -50.82 81.83
CA LEU A 4 -41.23 -49.47 81.31
C LEU A 4 -41.76 -48.48 82.37
N ASP A 5 -42.67 -48.89 83.26
CA ASP A 5 -43.22 -48.02 84.31
C ASP A 5 -42.19 -47.67 85.38
N ILE A 6 -41.28 -48.62 85.65
CA ILE A 6 -40.18 -48.42 86.59
C ILE A 6 -39.15 -47.47 85.99
N TYR A 7 -38.84 -47.61 84.69
CA TYR A 7 -37.98 -46.67 83.97
C TYR A 7 -38.59 -45.26 83.89
N ILE A 8 -39.89 -45.13 83.60
CA ILE A 8 -40.57 -43.83 83.55
C ILE A 8 -40.55 -43.14 84.90
N LYS A 9 -40.85 -43.87 86.00
CA LYS A 9 -40.78 -43.31 87.36
C LYS A 9 -39.35 -42.97 87.78
N TYR A 10 -38.37 -43.79 87.39
CA TYR A 10 -36.95 -43.51 87.66
C TYR A 10 -36.47 -42.25 86.92
N TYR A 11 -36.82 -42.10 85.63
CA TYR A 11 -36.48 -40.90 84.86
C TYR A 11 -37.25 -39.65 85.31
N GLN A 12 -38.53 -39.76 85.71
CA GLN A 12 -39.27 -38.65 86.32
C GLN A 12 -38.64 -38.21 87.66
N HIS A 13 -38.17 -39.16 88.47
CA HIS A 13 -37.48 -38.85 89.72
C HIS A 13 -36.09 -38.25 89.48
N LEU A 14 -35.34 -38.76 88.50
CA LEU A 14 -34.05 -38.19 88.09
C LEU A 14 -34.21 -36.76 87.55
N TYR A 15 -35.23 -36.52 86.72
CA TYR A 15 -35.55 -35.19 86.18
C TYR A 15 -35.93 -34.21 87.30
N SER A 16 -36.74 -34.65 88.26
CA SER A 16 -37.18 -33.80 89.37
C SER A 16 -36.08 -33.51 90.41
N ILE A 17 -35.02 -34.33 90.49
CA ILE A 17 -33.90 -34.15 91.45
C ILE A 17 -32.67 -33.47 90.82
N HIS A 18 -32.35 -33.79 89.56
CA HIS A 18 -31.11 -33.30 88.91
C HIS A 18 -31.32 -32.20 87.87
N LEU A 19 -32.55 -31.99 87.36
CA LEU A 19 -32.85 -31.01 86.31
C LEU A 19 -33.85 -29.92 86.72
N ALA A 20 -34.51 -30.04 87.88
CA ALA A 20 -35.42 -28.99 88.39
C ALA A 20 -34.68 -27.77 88.98
N GLU A 21 -33.38 -27.91 89.32
CA GLU A 21 -32.54 -26.83 89.89
C GLU A 21 -31.29 -26.53 89.04
N GLN A 22 -31.31 -26.83 87.74
CA GLN A 22 -30.51 -26.05 86.81
C GLN A 22 -31.43 -24.97 86.28
N PRO A 23 -31.42 -23.74 86.85
CA PRO A 23 -31.85 -22.62 86.05
C PRO A 23 -30.86 -22.59 84.88
N GLU A 24 -31.24 -23.13 83.73
CA GLU A 24 -30.82 -22.48 82.49
C GLU A 24 -31.40 -21.09 82.63
N ASP A 25 -30.57 -20.21 83.21
CA ASP A 25 -30.93 -18.87 83.56
C ASP A 25 -31.20 -18.21 82.21
N SER A 26 -32.47 -18.25 81.80
CA SER A 26 -32.91 -17.77 80.51
C SER A 26 -32.62 -16.28 80.41
N THR A 27 -32.41 -15.62 81.54
CA THR A 27 -31.86 -14.27 81.70
C THR A 27 -30.37 -14.20 81.35
N MET A 28 -29.53 -15.18 81.73
CA MET A 28 -28.14 -15.29 81.27
C MET A 28 -28.07 -15.63 79.78
N GLN A 29 -28.84 -16.59 79.29
CA GLN A 29 -28.87 -16.90 77.85
C GLN A 29 -29.37 -15.69 77.06
N LEU A 30 -30.47 -15.06 77.47
CA LEU A 30 -30.97 -13.84 76.82
C LEU A 30 -29.97 -12.68 76.94
N ALA A 31 -29.28 -12.52 78.08
CA ALA A 31 -28.25 -11.50 78.24
C ALA A 31 -27.02 -11.79 77.37
N ASP A 32 -26.62 -13.05 77.19
CA ASP A 32 -25.52 -13.44 76.33
C ASP A 32 -25.90 -13.29 74.85
N HIS A 33 -27.13 -13.62 74.46
CA HIS A 33 -27.67 -13.37 73.12
C HIS A 33 -27.84 -11.88 72.83
N ILE A 34 -28.29 -11.05 73.79
CA ILE A 34 -28.36 -9.59 73.67
C ILE A 34 -26.96 -9.00 73.57
N LYS A 35 -26.00 -9.42 74.40
CA LYS A 35 -24.61 -8.97 74.30
C LYS A 35 -23.97 -9.40 72.98
N PHE A 36 -24.30 -10.59 72.49
CA PHE A 36 -23.80 -11.13 71.22
C PHE A 36 -24.39 -10.37 70.01
N THR A 37 -25.71 -10.16 69.96
CA THR A 37 -26.35 -9.33 68.92
C THR A 37 -25.92 -7.87 69.01
N GLN A 38 -25.73 -7.33 70.21
CA GLN A 38 -25.17 -5.98 70.41
C GLN A 38 -23.73 -5.91 69.90
N SER A 39 -22.87 -6.88 70.23
CA SER A 39 -21.50 -6.96 69.73
C SER A 39 -21.45 -7.10 68.20
N ALA A 40 -22.43 -7.77 67.60
CA ALA A 40 -22.54 -7.92 66.16
C ALA A 40 -22.94 -6.60 65.46
N LEU A 41 -23.91 -5.90 66.03
CA LEU A 41 -24.33 -4.58 65.59
C LEU A 41 -23.20 -3.56 65.76
N ASP A 42 -22.48 -3.62 66.87
CA ASP A 42 -21.33 -2.76 67.15
C ASP A 42 -20.19 -3.05 66.16
N CYS A 43 -19.92 -4.32 65.85
CA CYS A 43 -18.94 -4.72 64.83
C CYS A 43 -19.32 -4.13 63.46
N MET A 44 -20.54 -4.38 62.96
CA MET A 44 -20.99 -3.82 61.69
C MET A 44 -20.97 -2.29 61.66
N SER A 45 -21.27 -1.63 62.80
CA SER A 45 -21.22 -0.18 62.94
C SER A 45 -19.80 0.38 62.81
N VAL A 46 -18.82 -0.26 63.47
CA VAL A 46 -17.40 0.09 63.34
C VAL A 46 -16.91 -0.09 61.90
N GLU A 47 -17.24 -1.23 61.27
CA GLU A 47 -16.81 -1.52 59.91
C GLU A 47 -17.46 -0.57 58.88
N CYS A 48 -18.70 -0.15 59.09
CA CYS A 48 -19.37 0.88 58.29
C CYS A 48 -18.67 2.24 58.41
N SER A 49 -18.21 2.60 59.61
CA SER A 49 -17.45 3.83 59.86
C SER A 49 -16.12 3.82 59.11
N ASP A 50 -15.38 2.71 59.19
CA ASP A 50 -14.08 2.56 58.52
C ASP A 50 -14.22 2.54 57.00
N THR A 51 -15.20 1.81 56.48
CA THR A 51 -15.55 1.81 55.04
C THR A 51 -15.82 3.24 54.55
N ARG A 52 -16.58 4.04 55.31
CA ARG A 52 -16.83 5.45 55.00
C ARG A 52 -15.54 6.29 55.00
N GLN A 53 -14.61 6.02 55.91
CA GLN A 53 -13.31 6.71 55.94
C GLN A 53 -12.45 6.33 54.73
N PHE A 54 -12.41 5.06 54.33
CA PHE A 54 -11.71 4.62 53.12
C PHE A 54 -12.30 5.25 51.87
N CYS A 55 -13.63 5.26 51.71
CA CYS A 55 -14.31 5.95 50.61
C CYS A 55 -13.92 7.44 50.52
N LYS A 56 -13.79 8.13 51.66
CA LYS A 56 -13.32 9.54 51.68
C LYS A 56 -11.85 9.66 51.26
N LYS A 57 -10.97 8.77 51.71
CA LYS A 57 -9.54 8.76 51.34
C LYS A 57 -9.37 8.51 49.84
N ILE A 58 -10.07 7.50 49.32
CA ILE A 58 -10.15 7.15 47.90
C ILE A 58 -10.64 8.37 47.10
N ARG A 59 -11.81 8.93 47.45
CA ARG A 59 -12.38 10.09 46.75
C ARG A 59 -11.45 11.30 46.68
N ARG A 60 -10.71 11.61 47.76
CA ARG A 60 -9.74 12.72 47.79
C ARG A 60 -8.53 12.52 46.87
N ARG A 61 -8.22 11.27 46.52
CA ARG A 61 -7.08 10.87 45.69
C ARG A 61 -7.47 10.54 44.26
N MET A 62 -8.78 10.49 43.95
CA MET A 62 -9.22 10.35 42.57
C MET A 62 -8.87 11.62 41.78
N PRO A 63 -8.37 11.49 40.55
CA PRO A 63 -8.21 12.60 39.63
C PRO A 63 -9.54 13.37 39.50
N GLY A 64 -9.46 14.70 39.54
CA GLY A 64 -10.61 15.58 39.68
C GLY A 64 -11.68 15.32 38.63
N THR A 65 -12.87 14.94 39.09
CA THR A 65 -14.09 14.79 38.28
C THR A 65 -14.66 16.14 37.82
N ASP A 66 -14.07 17.26 38.27
CA ASP A 66 -14.57 18.63 38.05
C ASP A 66 -13.60 19.54 37.25
N ALA A 67 -12.55 18.99 36.61
CA ALA A 67 -11.64 19.77 35.76
C ALA A 67 -11.83 19.42 34.26
N PRO A 68 -12.05 20.39 33.36
CA PRO A 68 -12.18 20.13 31.93
C PRO A 68 -10.89 19.52 31.37
N GLY A 69 -10.97 18.31 30.81
CA GLY A 69 -9.84 17.65 30.12
C GLY A 69 -9.17 16.49 30.86
N ILE A 70 -9.67 16.04 32.02
CA ILE A 70 -9.19 14.82 32.68
C ILE A 70 -10.16 13.66 32.36
N PRO A 71 -9.68 12.47 31.92
CA PRO A 71 -10.55 11.36 31.53
C PRO A 71 -11.52 10.93 32.63
N ALA A 72 -12.79 10.75 32.26
CA ALA A 72 -13.89 10.42 33.18
C ALA A 72 -13.84 8.99 33.77
N ALA A 73 -12.90 8.14 33.33
CA ALA A 73 -12.85 6.73 33.73
C ALA A 73 -11.45 6.36 34.23
N LEU A 74 -11.38 5.93 35.50
CA LEU A 74 -10.25 5.18 36.02
C LEU A 74 -10.21 3.81 35.33
N ALA A 75 -9.07 3.44 34.75
CA ALA A 75 -8.85 2.11 34.21
C ALA A 75 -8.12 1.28 35.27
N PHE A 76 -8.73 0.15 35.67
CA PHE A 76 -8.12 -0.79 36.60
C PHE A 76 -7.53 -1.97 35.84
N GLY A 77 -6.37 -2.46 36.26
CA GLY A 77 -5.89 -3.76 35.82
C GLY A 77 -6.91 -4.87 36.17
N PRO A 78 -6.92 -6.01 35.45
CA PRO A 78 -7.93 -7.06 35.64
C PRO A 78 -8.08 -7.53 37.10
N GLN A 79 -6.96 -7.71 37.81
CA GLN A 79 -6.96 -8.15 39.21
C GLN A 79 -7.66 -7.16 40.15
N VAL A 80 -7.44 -5.85 39.95
CA VAL A 80 -8.07 -4.80 40.78
C VAL A 80 -9.56 -4.70 40.43
N SER A 81 -9.90 -4.81 39.16
CA SER A 81 -11.30 -4.84 38.69
C SER A 81 -12.09 -5.99 39.30
N ASP A 82 -11.54 -7.21 39.28
CA ASP A 82 -12.18 -8.41 39.84
C ASP A 82 -12.39 -8.27 41.35
N THR A 83 -11.38 -7.79 42.07
CA THR A 83 -11.46 -7.56 43.52
C THR A 83 -12.53 -6.52 43.87
N LEU A 84 -12.71 -5.48 43.05
CA LEU A 84 -13.78 -4.48 43.26
C LEU A 84 -15.17 -5.02 42.93
N LEU A 85 -15.27 -5.90 41.94
CA LEU A 85 -16.52 -6.59 41.61
C LEU A 85 -16.97 -7.49 42.77
N ASP A 86 -16.02 -8.23 43.35
CA ASP A 86 -16.24 -9.06 44.54
C ASP A 86 -16.61 -8.23 45.77
N CYS A 87 -15.92 -7.11 46.00
CA CYS A 87 -16.28 -6.16 47.06
C CYS A 87 -17.73 -5.66 46.91
N ARG A 88 -18.13 -5.25 45.69
CA ARG A 88 -19.51 -4.83 45.40
C ARG A 88 -20.52 -5.95 45.67
N LYS A 89 -20.17 -7.19 45.32
CA LYS A 89 -21.01 -8.37 45.55
C LYS A 89 -21.24 -8.60 47.04
N HIS A 90 -20.19 -8.57 47.86
CA HIS A 90 -20.32 -8.69 49.32
C HIS A 90 -21.11 -7.55 49.97
N LEU A 91 -20.92 -6.30 49.53
CA LEU A 91 -21.77 -5.16 49.93
C LEU A 91 -23.25 -5.42 49.63
N THR A 92 -23.54 -5.93 48.44
CA THR A 92 -24.92 -6.22 48.00
C THR A 92 -25.54 -7.33 48.86
N TRP A 93 -24.77 -8.36 49.20
CA TRP A 93 -25.23 -9.45 50.07
C TRP A 93 -25.54 -8.99 51.49
N VAL A 94 -24.66 -8.21 52.12
CA VAL A 94 -24.89 -7.65 53.46
C VAL A 94 -26.19 -6.83 53.49
N VAL A 95 -26.38 -5.95 52.50
CA VAL A 95 -27.60 -5.12 52.39
C VAL A 95 -28.84 -5.99 52.18
N ALA A 96 -28.77 -6.98 51.29
CA ALA A 96 -29.90 -7.85 51.01
C ALA A 96 -30.33 -8.66 52.24
N VAL A 97 -29.39 -9.19 53.03
CA VAL A 97 -29.71 -9.95 54.26
C VAL A 97 -30.40 -9.04 55.27
N LEU A 98 -29.86 -7.85 55.51
CA LEU A 98 -30.46 -6.90 56.45
C LEU A 98 -31.85 -6.43 56.00
N GLN A 99 -32.05 -6.22 54.69
CA GLN A 99 -33.34 -5.83 54.13
C GLN A 99 -34.38 -6.95 54.23
N GLU A 100 -34.01 -8.19 53.93
CA GLU A 100 -34.92 -9.33 54.00
C GLU A 100 -35.33 -9.62 55.45
N VAL A 101 -34.37 -9.59 56.39
CA VAL A 101 -34.66 -9.74 57.83
C VAL A 101 -35.57 -8.61 58.30
N ALA A 102 -35.31 -7.36 57.93
CA ALA A 102 -36.15 -6.23 58.30
C ALA A 102 -37.58 -6.33 57.72
N ALA A 103 -37.71 -6.73 56.45
CA ALA A 103 -39.00 -6.89 55.79
C ALA A 103 -39.82 -8.02 56.42
N ALA A 104 -39.20 -9.18 56.67
CA ALA A 104 -39.85 -10.32 57.30
C ALA A 104 -40.22 -10.03 58.77
N ALA A 105 -39.33 -9.36 59.51
CA ALA A 105 -39.62 -8.93 60.87
C ALA A 105 -40.80 -7.92 60.91
N ALA A 106 -40.84 -6.95 60.00
CA ALA A 106 -41.93 -5.98 59.92
C ALA A 106 -43.30 -6.65 59.66
N GLN A 107 -43.33 -7.70 58.83
CA GLN A 107 -44.56 -8.46 58.57
C GLN A 107 -45.06 -9.23 59.81
N LEU A 108 -44.13 -9.75 60.62
CA LEU A 108 -44.48 -10.46 61.86
C LEU A 108 -44.81 -9.52 63.02
N ILE A 109 -44.31 -8.28 63.01
CA ILE A 109 -44.64 -7.25 64.00
C ILE A 109 -46.02 -6.61 63.72
N ALA A 110 -46.40 -6.46 62.44
CA ALA A 110 -47.65 -5.80 62.05
C ALA A 110 -48.94 -6.25 62.78
N PRO A 111 -49.13 -7.54 63.14
CA PRO A 111 -50.30 -7.99 63.90
C PRO A 111 -50.15 -7.93 65.44
N LEU A 112 -48.99 -7.55 65.98
CA LEU A 112 -48.73 -7.50 67.43
C LEU A 112 -49.23 -6.19 68.06
N ALA A 113 -49.55 -6.21 69.35
CA ALA A 113 -49.93 -5.00 70.09
C ALA A 113 -48.72 -4.07 70.31
N GLU A 114 -48.94 -2.75 70.53
CA GLU A 114 -47.86 -1.73 70.63
C GLU A 114 -46.80 -2.00 71.72
N ASN A 115 -47.04 -2.92 72.65
CA ASN A 115 -46.12 -3.30 73.73
C ASN A 115 -45.50 -4.70 73.55
N GLU A 116 -45.79 -5.40 72.44
CA GLU A 116 -45.30 -6.74 72.16
C GLU A 116 -44.24 -6.70 71.05
N GLY A 117 -43.03 -7.17 71.38
CA GLY A 117 -41.91 -7.30 70.43
C GLY A 117 -41.78 -8.71 69.88
N LEU A 118 -40.99 -8.85 68.80
CA LEU A 118 -40.60 -10.16 68.28
C LEU A 118 -39.68 -10.89 69.28
N PRO A 119 -39.88 -12.19 69.52
CA PRO A 119 -38.93 -12.97 70.30
C PRO A 119 -37.62 -13.12 69.52
N VAL A 120 -36.49 -13.07 70.24
CA VAL A 120 -35.13 -13.11 69.67
C VAL A 120 -34.91 -14.35 68.80
N ALA A 121 -35.39 -15.52 69.24
CA ALA A 121 -35.29 -16.77 68.49
C ALA A 121 -35.97 -16.71 67.11
N ALA A 122 -37.08 -15.97 66.98
CA ALA A 122 -37.73 -15.78 65.69
C ALA A 122 -36.93 -14.84 64.78
N LEU A 123 -36.28 -13.82 65.33
CA LEU A 123 -35.39 -12.94 64.57
C LEU A 123 -34.13 -13.68 64.10
N GLU A 124 -33.58 -14.56 64.92
CA GLU A 124 -32.47 -15.43 64.56
C GLU A 124 -32.86 -16.39 63.43
N GLU A 125 -34.02 -17.04 63.50
CA GLU A 125 -34.52 -17.91 62.42
C GLU A 125 -34.71 -17.16 61.10
N LEU A 126 -35.24 -15.92 61.15
CA LEU A 126 -35.32 -15.05 59.98
C LEU A 126 -33.94 -14.70 59.42
N ALA A 127 -32.96 -14.42 60.28
CA ALA A 127 -31.58 -14.11 59.87
C ALA A 127 -30.89 -15.33 59.24
N PHE A 128 -31.09 -16.53 59.78
CA PHE A 128 -30.61 -17.78 59.19
C PHE A 128 -31.21 -18.02 57.81
N LYS A 129 -32.54 -17.90 57.67
CA LYS A 129 -33.24 -18.09 56.40
C LYS A 129 -32.81 -17.08 55.34
N ALA A 130 -32.70 -15.81 55.70
CA ALA A 130 -32.23 -14.76 54.78
C ALA A 130 -30.77 -14.97 54.36
N SER A 131 -29.90 -15.37 55.30
CA SER A 131 -28.49 -15.62 55.01
C SER A 131 -28.28 -16.85 54.14
N GLU A 132 -29.00 -17.94 54.39
CA GLU A 132 -28.98 -19.15 53.56
C GLU A 132 -29.44 -18.84 52.13
N GLN A 133 -30.51 -18.04 51.98
CA GLN A 133 -31.03 -17.64 50.68
C GLN A 133 -30.02 -16.80 49.87
N ILE A 134 -29.26 -15.93 50.53
CA ILE A 134 -28.41 -14.93 49.86
C ILE A 134 -26.97 -15.42 49.66
N TYR A 135 -26.39 -16.07 50.67
CA TYR A 135 -25.04 -16.64 50.59
C TYR A 135 -25.03 -18.05 49.99
N GLY A 136 -26.16 -18.76 49.98
CA GLY A 136 -26.31 -20.09 49.37
C GLY A 136 -25.65 -21.23 50.14
N THR A 137 -25.09 -20.97 51.33
CA THR A 137 -24.47 -21.97 52.20
C THR A 137 -25.43 -22.38 53.31
N PRO A 138 -26.03 -23.58 53.24
CA PRO A 138 -26.89 -24.09 54.32
C PRO A 138 -26.06 -24.26 55.59
N SER A 139 -26.63 -23.93 56.74
CA SER A 139 -26.07 -24.08 58.10
C SER A 139 -24.93 -23.14 58.53
N SER A 140 -24.60 -22.10 57.77
CA SER A 140 -23.64 -21.08 58.24
C SER A 140 -24.31 -20.07 59.16
N ASN A 141 -23.61 -19.68 60.24
CA ASN A 141 -24.11 -18.68 61.17
C ASN A 141 -24.25 -17.33 60.44
N PRO A 142 -25.46 -16.72 60.38
CA PRO A 142 -25.71 -15.47 59.65
C PRO A 142 -24.77 -14.35 60.09
N TYR A 143 -24.41 -14.34 61.37
CA TYR A 143 -23.45 -13.40 61.92
C TYR A 143 -22.05 -13.57 61.34
N GLU A 144 -21.55 -14.81 61.27
CA GLU A 144 -20.21 -15.09 60.73
C GLU A 144 -20.14 -14.72 59.25
N CYS A 145 -21.20 -14.97 58.48
CA CYS A 145 -21.27 -14.57 57.07
C CYS A 145 -21.21 -13.06 56.87
N LEU A 146 -21.92 -12.30 57.72
CA LEU A 146 -21.94 -10.84 57.69
C LEU A 146 -20.57 -10.27 58.10
N CYS A 147 -19.99 -10.74 59.21
CA CYS A 147 -18.66 -10.32 59.66
C CYS A 147 -17.57 -10.68 58.65
N GLN A 148 -17.62 -11.86 58.03
CA GLN A 148 -16.67 -12.26 57.01
C GLN A 148 -16.76 -11.33 55.78
N SER A 149 -17.97 -11.00 55.35
CA SER A 149 -18.20 -10.07 54.26
C SER A 149 -17.68 -8.68 54.58
N CYS A 150 -17.95 -8.15 55.77
CA CYS A 150 -17.44 -6.84 56.18
C CYS A 150 -15.91 -6.81 56.36
N SER A 151 -15.31 -7.88 56.87
CA SER A 151 -13.85 -8.03 56.96
C SER A 151 -13.20 -8.01 55.57
N LEU A 152 -13.82 -8.68 54.58
CA LEU A 152 -13.36 -8.65 53.19
C LEU A 152 -13.49 -7.24 52.57
N LEU A 153 -14.58 -6.53 52.88
CA LEU A 153 -14.78 -5.13 52.45
C LEU A 153 -13.67 -4.24 52.97
N ILE A 154 -13.37 -4.29 54.28
CA ILE A 154 -12.30 -3.48 54.89
C ILE A 154 -10.96 -3.80 54.26
N SER A 155 -10.61 -5.08 54.11
CA SER A 155 -9.35 -5.51 53.50
C SER A 155 -9.20 -4.98 52.08
N THR A 156 -10.26 -5.08 51.27
CA THR A 156 -10.26 -4.61 49.88
C THR A 156 -10.21 -3.09 49.78
N MET A 157 -11.00 -2.38 50.58
CA MET A 157 -11.02 -0.93 50.63
C MET A 157 -9.66 -0.36 51.07
N ASN A 158 -8.99 -1.00 52.02
CA ASN A 158 -7.66 -0.61 52.49
C ASN A 158 -6.59 -0.83 51.40
N LYS A 159 -6.60 -2.00 50.75
CA LYS A 159 -5.70 -2.28 49.60
C LYS A 159 -5.87 -1.27 48.48
N LEU A 160 -7.13 -0.96 48.13
CA LEU A 160 -7.42 0.08 47.14
C LEU A 160 -6.86 1.43 47.62
N ALA A 161 -7.19 1.88 48.83
CA ALA A 161 -6.71 3.16 49.35
C ALA A 161 -5.16 3.29 49.38
N THR A 162 -4.44 2.19 49.56
CA THR A 162 -2.97 2.10 49.48
C THR A 162 -2.46 2.14 48.04
N ALA A 163 -3.01 1.34 47.12
CA ALA A 163 -2.69 1.45 45.68
C ALA A 163 -2.95 2.87 45.17
N MET A 164 -4.00 3.51 45.72
CA MET A 164 -4.32 4.91 45.46
C MET A 164 -3.31 5.91 46.04
N GLN A 165 -2.58 5.54 47.07
CA GLN A 165 -1.51 6.34 47.66
C GLN A 165 -0.21 6.23 46.87
N GLU A 166 0.07 5.03 46.39
CA GLU A 166 1.34 4.65 45.76
C GLU A 166 1.40 5.03 44.28
N GLY A 167 0.26 5.45 43.71
CA GLY A 167 0.20 5.97 42.34
C GLY A 167 0.06 4.88 41.26
N GLU A 168 -0.30 3.65 41.64
CA GLU A 168 -0.46 2.49 40.75
C GLU A 168 -1.73 2.54 39.86
N PHE A 169 -2.24 3.74 39.56
CA PHE A 169 -3.51 3.94 38.85
C PHE A 169 -3.45 3.96 37.34
N ASP A 170 -2.26 4.01 36.77
CA ASP A 170 -2.10 3.88 35.33
C ASP A 170 -1.88 2.39 35.03
N ALA A 171 -2.96 1.68 34.70
CA ALA A 171 -2.79 0.54 33.81
C ALA A 171 -2.03 1.07 32.58
N GLU A 172 -0.89 0.46 32.23
CA GLU A 172 -0.13 0.88 31.05
C GLU A 172 -1.10 1.07 29.88
N ARG A 173 -1.17 2.31 29.36
CA ARG A 173 -2.00 2.58 28.18
C ARG A 173 -1.62 1.56 27.10
N PRO A 174 -2.60 0.92 26.43
CA PRO A 174 -2.28 0.26 25.16
C PRO A 174 -1.53 1.29 24.28
N PRO A 175 -0.47 0.91 23.56
CA PRO A 175 0.43 1.85 22.92
C PRO A 175 -0.39 2.86 22.12
N SER A 176 -0.41 4.10 22.62
CA SER A 176 -1.03 5.21 21.92
C SER A 176 -0.45 5.21 20.52
N LYS A 177 -1.31 5.31 19.50
CA LYS A 177 -0.83 5.51 18.12
C LYS A 177 0.20 6.64 18.17
N PRO A 178 1.43 6.43 17.65
CA PRO A 178 2.47 7.45 17.72
C PRO A 178 1.93 8.76 17.13
N PRO A 179 2.23 9.90 17.75
CA PRO A 179 1.82 11.21 17.26
C PRO A 179 2.03 11.33 15.75
N GLN A 180 1.12 12.01 15.05
CA GLN A 180 1.24 12.18 13.59
C GLN A 180 2.58 12.78 13.16
N VAL A 181 3.21 13.57 14.04
CA VAL A 181 4.56 14.15 13.83
C VAL A 181 5.63 13.05 13.80
N GLU A 182 5.56 12.06 14.69
CA GLU A 182 6.51 10.94 14.73
C GLU A 182 6.34 10.02 13.52
N LEU A 183 5.10 9.75 13.11
CA LEU A 183 4.83 8.98 11.89
C LEU A 183 5.39 9.70 10.64
N ARG A 184 5.23 11.03 10.57
CA ARG A 184 5.81 11.83 9.49
C ARG A 184 7.33 11.86 9.54
N ALA A 185 7.92 11.97 10.73
CA ALA A 185 9.37 11.93 10.91
C ALA A 185 9.93 10.57 10.49
N ALA A 186 9.29 9.47 10.89
CA ALA A 186 9.68 8.12 10.49
C ALA A 186 9.57 7.90 8.98
N ALA A 187 8.49 8.39 8.35
CA ALA A 187 8.33 8.33 6.90
C ALA A 187 9.42 9.13 6.17
N LEU A 188 9.74 10.34 6.66
CA LEU A 188 10.80 11.17 6.11
C LEU A 188 12.18 10.49 6.27
N HIS A 189 12.47 9.91 7.44
CA HIS A 189 13.71 9.18 7.66
C HIS A 189 13.85 7.98 6.70
N ALA A 190 12.77 7.21 6.50
CA ALA A 190 12.77 6.12 5.54
C ALA A 190 13.04 6.61 4.11
N GLU A 191 12.40 7.71 3.70
CA GLU A 191 12.60 8.31 2.38
C GLU A 191 14.04 8.81 2.17
N ILE A 192 14.65 9.41 3.20
CA ILE A 192 16.07 9.83 3.17
C ILE A 192 16.97 8.61 2.99
N THR A 193 16.78 7.55 3.76
CA THR A 193 17.59 6.32 3.64
C THR A 193 17.45 5.66 2.27
N ASP A 194 16.24 5.62 1.70
CA ASP A 194 16.00 5.10 0.36
C ASP A 194 16.70 5.95 -0.72
N ALA A 195 16.66 7.28 -0.58
CA ALA A 195 17.35 8.21 -1.47
C ALA A 195 18.88 8.04 -1.40
N GLU A 196 19.44 7.89 -0.20
CA GLU A 196 20.86 7.58 0.00
C GLU A 196 21.25 6.24 -0.66
N GLY A 197 20.41 5.22 -0.53
CA GLY A 197 20.60 3.93 -1.17
C GLY A 197 20.57 3.99 -2.71
N LEU A 198 19.72 4.85 -3.29
CA LEU A 198 19.74 5.14 -4.73
C LEU A 198 20.98 5.94 -5.15
N GLY A 199 21.45 6.86 -4.30
CA GLY A 199 22.68 7.62 -4.50
C GLY A 199 23.90 6.71 -4.67
N LEU A 200 24.08 5.73 -3.78
CA LEU A 200 25.16 4.74 -3.87
C LEU A 200 25.09 3.94 -5.19
N LYS A 201 23.90 3.49 -5.60
CA LYS A 201 23.72 2.78 -6.87
C LYS A 201 24.06 3.66 -8.08
N LEU A 202 23.73 4.95 -8.03
CA LEU A 202 24.09 5.88 -9.11
C LEU A 202 25.60 6.08 -9.17
N GLU A 203 26.27 6.20 -8.02
CA GLU A 203 27.73 6.30 -7.95
C GLU A 203 28.41 5.05 -8.52
N ASP A 204 27.93 3.85 -8.20
CA ASP A 204 28.38 2.60 -8.80
C ASP A 204 28.18 2.55 -10.33
N ARG A 205 27.07 3.10 -10.84
CA ARG A 205 26.85 3.18 -12.30
C ARG A 205 27.78 4.20 -12.94
N GLU A 206 28.08 5.30 -12.26
CA GLU A 206 29.01 6.33 -12.71
C GLU A 206 30.45 5.78 -12.81
N THR A 207 30.89 4.98 -11.84
CA THR A 207 32.21 4.32 -11.89
C THR A 207 32.30 3.34 -13.07
N VAL A 208 31.28 2.49 -13.28
CA VAL A 208 31.21 1.59 -14.44
C VAL A 208 31.24 2.37 -15.75
N ILE A 209 30.52 3.48 -15.86
CA ILE A 209 30.56 4.34 -17.06
C ILE A 209 31.96 4.91 -17.28
N LYS A 210 32.66 5.35 -16.24
CA LYS A 210 34.04 5.86 -16.35
C LYS A 210 34.99 4.76 -16.84
N GLU A 211 34.87 3.55 -16.32
CA GLU A 211 35.67 2.39 -16.76
C GLU A 211 35.37 2.00 -18.21
N LEU A 212 34.08 1.93 -18.59
CA LEU A 212 33.67 1.66 -19.97
C LEU A 212 34.18 2.72 -20.93
N LYS A 213 34.14 4.01 -20.56
CA LYS A 213 34.72 5.10 -21.37
C LYS A 213 36.24 4.92 -21.55
N LYS A 214 36.97 4.53 -20.49
CA LYS A 214 38.41 4.25 -20.56
C LYS A 214 38.68 3.06 -21.49
N SER A 215 37.94 1.97 -21.35
CA SER A 215 38.04 0.78 -22.20
C SER A 215 37.75 1.09 -23.66
N LEU A 216 36.69 1.87 -23.93
CA LEU A 216 36.33 2.30 -25.28
C LEU A 216 37.45 3.14 -25.93
N LYS A 217 38.09 4.03 -25.17
CA LYS A 217 39.22 4.82 -25.65
C LYS A 217 40.41 3.92 -26.05
N ILE A 218 40.77 2.96 -25.20
CA ILE A 218 41.84 1.98 -25.49
C ILE A 218 41.50 1.17 -26.75
N LYS A 219 40.26 0.67 -26.86
CA LYS A 219 39.81 -0.05 -28.06
C LYS A 219 39.84 0.80 -29.31
N GLY A 220 39.54 2.10 -29.21
CA GLY A 220 39.68 3.05 -30.31
C GLY A 220 41.14 3.22 -30.75
N GLU A 221 42.07 3.30 -29.81
CA GLU A 221 43.51 3.36 -30.08
C GLU A 221 44.01 2.06 -30.73
N GLU A 222 43.62 0.89 -30.21
CA GLU A 222 43.93 -0.43 -30.80
C GLU A 222 43.40 -0.57 -32.24
N LEU A 223 42.17 -0.13 -32.49
CA LEU A 223 41.56 -0.15 -33.82
C LEU A 223 42.30 0.78 -34.79
N SER A 224 42.69 1.98 -34.33
CA SER A 224 43.48 2.90 -35.13
C SER A 224 44.84 2.30 -35.52
N GLU A 225 45.51 1.59 -34.59
CA GLU A 225 46.77 0.91 -34.86
C GLU A 225 46.58 -0.25 -35.85
N ALA A 226 45.52 -1.03 -35.70
CA ALA A 226 45.15 -2.09 -36.64
C ALA A 226 44.88 -1.54 -38.05
N ASN A 227 44.19 -0.40 -38.17
CA ASN A 227 43.95 0.25 -39.47
C ASN A 227 45.25 0.72 -40.13
N VAL A 228 46.21 1.26 -39.37
CA VAL A 228 47.53 1.62 -39.90
C VAL A 228 48.28 0.38 -40.39
N ARG A 229 48.25 -0.72 -39.63
CA ARG A 229 48.84 -2.01 -40.05
C ARG A 229 48.20 -2.53 -41.33
N LEU A 230 46.88 -2.44 -41.45
CA LEU A 230 46.13 -2.84 -42.63
C LEU A 230 46.53 -1.99 -43.85
N SER A 231 46.55 -0.66 -43.71
CA SER A 231 47.00 0.26 -44.77
C SER A 231 48.44 -0.02 -45.23
N LEU A 232 49.32 -0.43 -44.32
CA LEU A 232 50.70 -0.79 -44.67
C LEU A 232 50.76 -2.11 -45.46
N LEU A 233 49.95 -3.10 -45.08
CA LEU A 233 49.85 -4.38 -45.79
C LEU A 233 49.24 -4.21 -47.18
N GLU A 234 48.20 -3.38 -47.32
CA GLU A 234 47.62 -3.01 -48.62
C GLU A 234 48.67 -2.36 -49.53
N LYS A 235 49.45 -1.40 -49.02
CA LYS A 235 50.55 -0.80 -49.80
C LYS A 235 51.61 -1.81 -50.22
N LYS A 236 51.96 -2.77 -49.34
CA LYS A 236 52.91 -3.85 -49.67
C LYS A 236 52.34 -4.78 -50.74
N LEU A 237 51.03 -5.05 -50.69
CA LEU A 237 50.34 -5.84 -51.70
C LEU A 237 50.37 -5.11 -53.05
N ASP A 238 50.06 -3.81 -53.07
CA ASP A 238 50.12 -2.98 -54.29
C ASP A 238 51.53 -2.93 -54.88
N SER A 239 52.58 -2.79 -54.06
CA SER A 239 53.96 -2.81 -54.55
C SER A 239 54.32 -4.20 -55.09
N ALA A 240 53.94 -5.27 -54.40
CA ALA A 240 54.21 -6.63 -54.85
C ALA A 240 53.45 -6.97 -56.15
N ALA A 241 52.24 -6.45 -56.31
CA ALA A 241 51.45 -6.57 -57.54
C ALA A 241 52.16 -5.86 -58.70
N LYS A 242 52.60 -4.61 -58.51
CA LYS A 242 53.40 -3.88 -59.52
C LYS A 242 54.69 -4.60 -59.89
N ASP A 243 55.45 -5.09 -58.89
CA ASP A 243 56.68 -5.85 -59.12
C ASP A 243 56.42 -7.17 -59.88
N ALA A 244 55.23 -7.76 -59.72
CA ALA A 244 54.80 -8.93 -60.48
C ALA A 244 54.44 -8.55 -61.92
N ASP A 245 53.69 -7.46 -62.12
CA ASP A 245 53.34 -6.94 -63.44
C ASP A 245 54.58 -6.57 -64.26
N GLU A 246 55.56 -5.88 -63.65
CA GLU A 246 56.84 -5.56 -64.32
C GLU A 246 57.62 -6.82 -64.71
N ARG A 247 57.53 -7.89 -63.91
CA ARG A 247 58.15 -9.19 -64.23
C ARG A 247 57.43 -9.87 -65.39
N ILE A 248 56.10 -9.81 -65.42
CA ILE A 248 55.29 -10.33 -66.52
C ILE A 248 55.65 -9.59 -67.81
N GLU A 249 55.75 -8.26 -67.78
CA GLU A 249 56.11 -7.45 -68.93
C GLU A 249 57.52 -7.81 -69.45
N LYS A 250 58.52 -7.91 -68.57
CA LYS A 250 59.89 -8.35 -68.97
C LYS A 250 59.92 -9.75 -69.59
N VAL A 251 59.11 -10.68 -69.06
CA VAL A 251 59.01 -12.03 -69.63
C VAL A 251 58.31 -11.99 -70.99
N GLN A 252 57.27 -11.17 -71.16
CA GLN A 252 56.59 -10.97 -72.45
C GLN A 252 57.54 -10.39 -73.50
N THR A 253 58.32 -9.35 -73.18
CA THR A 253 59.31 -8.79 -74.11
C THR A 253 60.33 -9.83 -74.55
N ARG A 254 60.89 -10.62 -73.62
CA ARG A 254 61.82 -11.70 -73.96
C ARG A 254 61.17 -12.79 -74.81
N LEU A 255 59.90 -13.09 -74.58
CA LEU A 255 59.14 -14.05 -75.38
C LEU A 255 58.98 -13.55 -76.82
N GLU A 256 58.62 -12.28 -77.01
CA GLU A 256 58.50 -11.64 -78.33
C GLU A 256 59.84 -11.57 -79.06
N GLU A 257 60.92 -11.16 -78.38
CA GLU A 257 62.28 -11.17 -78.92
C GLU A 257 62.69 -12.58 -79.38
N THR A 258 62.36 -13.60 -78.58
CA THR A 258 62.67 -15.00 -78.94
C THR A 258 61.82 -15.47 -80.13
N GLN A 259 60.54 -15.11 -80.18
CA GLN A 259 59.65 -15.44 -81.30
C GLN A 259 60.09 -14.77 -82.60
N THR A 260 60.49 -13.49 -82.55
CA THR A 260 60.99 -12.78 -83.73
C THR A 260 62.31 -13.35 -84.23
N LEU A 261 63.21 -13.74 -83.31
CA LEU A 261 64.46 -14.44 -83.67
C LEU A 261 64.17 -15.80 -84.30
N LEU A 262 63.20 -16.55 -83.76
CA LEU A 262 62.75 -17.83 -84.30
C LEU A 262 62.21 -17.66 -85.72
N GLN A 263 61.30 -16.72 -85.95
CA GLN A 263 60.75 -16.43 -87.28
C GLN A 263 61.83 -16.01 -88.27
N LYS A 264 62.80 -15.19 -87.84
CA LYS A 264 63.94 -14.83 -88.69
C LYS A 264 64.77 -16.05 -89.07
N LYS A 265 65.00 -16.97 -88.11
CA LYS A 265 65.71 -18.23 -88.37
C LYS A 265 64.92 -19.13 -89.30
N GLU A 266 63.61 -19.27 -89.11
CA GLU A 266 62.71 -20.00 -90.00
C GLU A 266 62.79 -19.43 -91.42
N LYS A 267 62.77 -18.10 -91.58
CA LYS A 267 62.94 -17.44 -92.88
C LYS A 267 64.32 -17.68 -93.50
N GLU A 268 65.40 -17.57 -92.73
CA GLU A 268 66.76 -17.88 -93.19
C GLU A 268 66.88 -19.35 -93.64
N PHE A 269 66.24 -20.28 -92.94
CA PHE A 269 66.16 -21.68 -93.34
C PHE A 269 65.36 -21.85 -94.63
N GLU A 270 64.21 -21.18 -94.77
CA GLU A 270 63.39 -21.21 -95.98
C GLU A 270 64.14 -20.65 -97.19
N GLU A 271 64.80 -19.49 -97.06
CA GLU A 271 65.65 -18.91 -98.11
C GLU A 271 66.82 -19.85 -98.49
N THR A 272 67.41 -20.55 -97.51
CA THR A 272 68.46 -21.56 -97.76
C THR A 272 67.89 -22.79 -98.47
N MET A 273 66.69 -23.23 -98.09
CA MET A 273 66.00 -24.36 -98.73
C MET A 273 65.62 -24.03 -100.17
N ASP A 274 65.14 -22.82 -100.45
CA ASP A 274 64.85 -22.33 -101.80
C ASP A 274 66.12 -22.23 -102.65
N ALA A 275 67.23 -21.74 -102.09
CA ALA A 275 68.52 -21.71 -102.79
C ALA A 275 69.00 -23.13 -103.14
N LEU A 276 68.92 -24.07 -102.20
CA LEU A 276 69.24 -25.48 -102.46
C LEU A 276 68.32 -26.10 -103.50
N GLN A 277 67.02 -25.76 -103.49
CA GLN A 277 66.08 -26.24 -104.49
C GLN A 277 66.37 -25.66 -105.87
N ALA A 278 66.74 -24.38 -105.96
CA ALA A 278 67.18 -23.75 -107.19
C ALA A 278 68.46 -24.40 -107.74
N ASP A 279 69.43 -24.72 -106.88
CA ASP A 279 70.63 -25.47 -107.26
C ASP A 279 70.28 -26.89 -107.76
N ILE A 280 69.32 -27.58 -107.12
CA ILE A 280 68.81 -28.87 -107.60
C ILE A 280 68.21 -28.72 -109.00
N ASP A 281 67.33 -27.75 -109.21
CA ASP A 281 66.67 -27.52 -110.50
C ASP A 281 67.68 -27.15 -111.60
N GLN A 282 68.69 -26.35 -111.26
CA GLN A 282 69.81 -26.01 -112.15
C GLN A 282 70.62 -27.26 -112.51
N LEU A 283 70.99 -28.08 -111.53
CA LEU A 283 71.69 -29.34 -111.77
C LEU A 283 70.83 -30.32 -112.60
N GLU A 284 69.52 -30.33 -112.41
CA GLU A 284 68.60 -31.10 -113.23
C GLU A 284 68.52 -30.57 -114.66
N ALA A 285 68.53 -29.25 -114.85
CA ALA A 285 68.57 -28.60 -116.16
C ALA A 285 69.90 -28.89 -116.88
N GLU A 286 71.04 -28.80 -116.18
CA GLU A 286 72.36 -29.16 -116.72
C GLU A 286 72.43 -30.65 -117.06
N LYS A 287 71.89 -31.51 -116.18
CA LYS A 287 71.75 -32.95 -116.45
C LYS A 287 70.85 -33.20 -117.64
N ALA A 288 69.75 -32.46 -117.80
CA ALA A 288 68.85 -32.55 -118.95
C ALA A 288 69.52 -32.04 -120.24
N GLU A 289 70.30 -30.96 -120.18
CA GLU A 289 71.10 -30.44 -121.30
C GLU A 289 72.20 -31.42 -121.69
N LEU A 290 72.90 -32.02 -120.72
CA LEU A 290 73.89 -33.07 -120.97
C LEU A 290 73.22 -34.32 -121.54
N LYS A 291 72.02 -34.69 -121.06
CA LYS A 291 71.21 -35.77 -121.63
C LYS A 291 70.70 -35.40 -123.03
N GLN A 292 70.43 -34.13 -123.32
CA GLN A 292 70.08 -33.62 -124.65
C GLN A 292 71.29 -33.61 -125.59
N ARG A 293 72.48 -33.25 -125.12
CA ARG A 293 73.76 -33.35 -125.84
C ARG A 293 74.14 -34.81 -126.11
N LEU A 294 73.87 -35.68 -125.15
CA LEU A 294 73.98 -37.13 -125.29
C LEU A 294 72.95 -37.66 -126.30
N ASN A 295 71.70 -37.18 -126.28
CA ASN A 295 70.66 -37.51 -127.26
C ASN A 295 70.94 -36.91 -128.65
N SER A 296 71.62 -35.76 -128.77
CA SER A 296 72.03 -35.19 -130.06
C SER A 296 73.28 -35.87 -130.62
N GLN A 297 74.13 -36.48 -129.79
CA GLN A 297 75.13 -37.48 -130.21
C GLN A 297 74.55 -38.89 -130.41
N SER A 298 73.38 -39.20 -129.84
CA SER A 298 72.71 -40.50 -129.90
C SER A 298 71.42 -40.46 -130.73
N LYS A 299 71.49 -39.93 -131.98
CA LYS A 299 70.54 -40.27 -133.04
C LYS A 299 70.93 -41.61 -133.70
N ARG A 300 70.88 -42.68 -132.91
CA ARG A 300 70.59 -44.05 -133.36
C ARG A 300 69.76 -44.75 -132.28
N THR A 301 68.48 -44.92 -132.61
CA THR A 301 67.72 -46.17 -132.38
C THR A 301 67.15 -46.43 -130.96
N ILE A 302 65.81 -46.32 -130.87
CA ILE A 302 64.81 -47.26 -130.24
C ILE A 302 64.87 -47.44 -128.69
N GLU A 303 63.80 -47.67 -127.90
CA GLU A 303 62.32 -47.64 -127.96
C GLU A 303 61.83 -48.21 -126.60
N GLY A 304 60.75 -47.66 -126.01
CA GLY A 304 59.85 -48.29 -125.00
C GLY A 304 60.34 -48.47 -123.54
N LEU A 305 59.52 -48.45 -122.48
CA LEU A 305 58.07 -48.31 -122.27
C LEU A 305 57.80 -48.12 -120.74
N ARG A 306 56.83 -47.25 -120.40
CA ARG A 306 55.81 -47.34 -119.31
C ARG A 306 56.29 -47.37 -117.83
N GLY A 307 56.01 -46.34 -117.03
CA GLY A 307 54.75 -46.13 -116.29
C GLY A 307 55.02 -45.51 -114.88
N PRO A 308 54.02 -44.94 -114.16
CA PRO A 308 54.10 -43.61 -113.51
C PRO A 308 54.02 -43.65 -111.94
N PRO A 309 53.63 -42.58 -111.18
CA PRO A 309 54.49 -41.79 -110.28
C PRO A 309 54.01 -41.87 -108.79
N PRO A 310 53.99 -40.79 -107.98
CA PRO A 310 55.02 -40.39 -107.01
C PRO A 310 54.54 -40.42 -105.54
N SER A 311 55.45 -40.03 -104.65
CA SER A 311 55.19 -39.63 -103.26
C SER A 311 54.05 -38.62 -103.14
N GLY A 312 53.24 -38.72 -102.08
CA GLY A 312 52.55 -37.55 -101.53
C GLY A 312 51.21 -37.79 -100.85
N ILE A 313 51.24 -37.66 -99.51
CA ILE A 313 50.34 -36.82 -98.71
C ILE A 313 48.94 -37.38 -98.31
N ALA A 314 48.68 -37.38 -97.00
CA ALA A 314 47.41 -37.07 -96.35
C ALA A 314 47.78 -36.41 -95.00
N THR A 315 47.53 -35.14 -94.69
CA THR A 315 46.31 -34.30 -94.81
C THR A 315 45.16 -34.83 -93.96
N LEU A 316 44.69 -34.00 -93.03
CA LEU A 316 43.32 -33.47 -92.85
C LEU A 316 42.95 -33.71 -91.37
N VAL A 317 42.18 -32.90 -90.64
CA VAL A 317 41.23 -31.84 -90.97
C VAL A 317 40.88 -31.15 -89.62
N SER A 318 40.75 -29.81 -89.60
CA SER A 318 39.47 -29.08 -89.43
C SER A 318 38.62 -29.59 -88.25
N GLY A 319 38.20 -28.77 -87.29
CA GLY A 319 37.66 -27.42 -87.44
C GLY A 319 36.23 -27.40 -86.89
N ILE A 320 35.64 -26.20 -86.83
CA ILE A 320 34.23 -25.86 -86.51
C ILE A 320 33.95 -25.67 -85.01
N ALA A 321 33.16 -24.71 -84.51
CA ALA A 321 32.75 -23.32 -84.81
C ALA A 321 31.61 -22.97 -83.82
N GLY A 322 31.32 -21.67 -83.64
CA GLY A 322 30.13 -21.10 -82.96
C GLY A 322 30.48 -20.49 -81.60
N GLY A 323 30.36 -19.19 -81.29
CA GLY A 323 29.33 -18.19 -81.65
C GLY A 323 28.18 -18.27 -80.63
N GLY A 324 27.78 -17.26 -79.83
CA GLY A 324 28.22 -15.89 -79.56
C GLY A 324 27.39 -15.25 -78.42
N ALA A 325 27.85 -14.10 -77.91
CA ALA A 325 27.22 -13.07 -77.03
C ALA A 325 26.90 -13.44 -75.55
N PRO A 326 27.25 -12.56 -74.58
CA PRO A 326 26.43 -11.36 -74.31
C PRO A 326 27.25 -10.09 -74.00
N GLY A 327 26.62 -8.92 -74.19
CA GLY A 327 27.16 -7.67 -73.66
C GLY A 327 26.29 -6.48 -74.00
N GLN A 328 25.95 -5.68 -72.99
CA GLN A 328 25.90 -4.23 -73.13
C GLN A 328 25.86 -3.54 -71.76
N ALA A 329 26.78 -2.59 -71.61
CA ALA A 329 26.77 -1.51 -70.63
C ALA A 329 27.00 -0.19 -71.39
N LEU A 330 26.44 0.91 -70.87
CA LEU A 330 27.04 2.25 -70.69
C LEU A 330 26.02 3.40 -70.86
N GLY A 331 26.12 4.42 -69.99
CA GLY A 331 25.97 5.83 -70.39
C GLY A 331 25.06 6.74 -69.56
N SER A 332 25.66 7.57 -68.70
CA SER A 332 25.07 8.67 -67.91
C SER A 332 24.68 9.93 -68.70
N VAL A 333 23.75 10.74 -68.14
CA VAL A 333 23.68 12.22 -68.25
C VAL A 333 23.11 12.82 -66.95
N PRO A 334 23.70 13.90 -66.37
CA PRO A 334 23.07 14.72 -65.34
C PRO A 334 22.72 16.14 -65.83
N GLY A 335 21.59 16.69 -65.35
CA GLY A 335 21.21 18.09 -65.51
C GLY A 335 20.44 18.60 -64.27
N PRO A 336 20.71 19.81 -63.75
CA PRO A 336 20.15 20.28 -62.47
C PRO A 336 18.78 20.95 -62.70
N GLY A 337 17.72 20.17 -62.53
CA GLY A 337 16.34 20.65 -62.45
C GLY A 337 15.89 20.71 -61.00
N LEU A 338 15.55 21.90 -60.51
CA LEU A 338 14.93 22.15 -59.22
C LEU A 338 13.57 21.41 -59.14
N VAL A 339 13.57 20.19 -58.62
CA VAL A 339 12.35 19.41 -58.36
C VAL A 339 11.65 20.06 -57.18
N LYS A 340 10.58 20.83 -57.45
CA LYS A 340 9.59 21.16 -56.43
C LYS A 340 8.96 19.84 -55.97
N ASP A 341 9.17 19.50 -54.69
CA ASP A 341 8.57 18.31 -54.07
C ASP A 341 7.07 18.23 -54.41
N SER A 342 6.63 17.06 -54.88
CA SER A 342 5.22 16.80 -55.18
C SER A 342 4.39 17.06 -53.92
N PRO A 343 3.36 17.94 -53.95
CA PRO A 343 2.53 18.26 -52.77
C PRO A 343 1.91 17.01 -52.13
N LEU A 344 1.62 16.00 -52.95
CA LEU A 344 1.09 14.72 -52.50
C LEU A 344 2.11 13.91 -51.68
N LEU A 345 3.39 13.98 -52.06
CA LEU A 345 4.49 13.35 -51.32
C LEU A 345 4.71 14.03 -49.97
N LEU A 346 4.64 15.37 -49.92
CA LEU A 346 4.75 16.12 -48.66
C LEU A 346 3.59 15.80 -47.71
N GLN A 347 2.37 15.64 -48.23
CA GLN A 347 1.20 15.25 -47.44
C GLN A 347 1.29 13.79 -46.95
N GLN A 348 1.86 12.89 -47.75
CA GLN A 348 2.12 11.52 -47.31
C GLN A 348 3.18 11.47 -46.21
N ILE A 349 4.26 12.26 -46.35
CA ILE A 349 5.31 12.38 -45.33
C ILE A 349 4.73 12.92 -44.02
N SER A 350 3.83 13.91 -44.06
CA SER A 350 3.22 14.46 -42.83
C SER A 350 2.30 13.44 -42.14
N ALA A 351 1.47 12.71 -42.89
CA ALA A 351 0.62 11.65 -42.36
C ALA A 351 1.44 10.49 -41.75
N MET A 352 2.52 10.07 -42.43
CA MET A 352 3.42 9.04 -41.90
C MET A 352 4.13 9.49 -40.63
N ARG A 353 4.59 10.74 -40.56
CA ARG A 353 5.20 11.30 -39.34
C ARG A 353 4.24 11.28 -38.14
N LEU A 354 2.96 11.59 -38.36
CA LEU A 354 1.94 11.50 -37.32
C LEU A 354 1.76 10.06 -36.83
N HIS A 355 1.66 9.09 -37.74
CA HIS A 355 1.55 7.68 -37.38
C HIS A 355 2.79 7.16 -36.62
N ILE A 356 3.99 7.55 -37.04
CA ILE A 356 5.23 7.22 -36.34
C ILE A 356 5.21 7.83 -34.92
N SER A 357 4.73 9.06 -34.77
CA SER A 357 4.60 9.70 -33.45
C SER A 357 3.60 8.98 -32.54
N GLN A 358 2.46 8.52 -33.09
CA GLN A 358 1.49 7.71 -32.34
C GLN A 358 2.09 6.38 -31.87
N LEU A 359 2.76 5.65 -32.78
CA LEU A 359 3.45 4.39 -32.44
C LEU A 359 4.56 4.61 -31.41
N GLN A 360 5.30 5.71 -31.51
CA GLN A 360 6.29 6.10 -30.49
C GLN A 360 5.62 6.40 -29.15
N HIS A 361 4.47 7.08 -29.13
CA HIS A 361 3.74 7.38 -27.89
C HIS A 361 3.22 6.11 -27.20
N GLU A 362 2.64 5.17 -27.96
CA GLU A 362 2.22 3.86 -27.44
C GLU A 362 3.41 3.07 -26.91
N ASN A 363 4.51 3.03 -27.66
CA ASN A 363 5.73 2.33 -27.25
C ASN A 363 6.34 2.93 -25.97
N ASN A 364 6.36 4.26 -25.86
CA ASN A 364 6.82 4.97 -24.66
C ASN A 364 5.90 4.71 -23.46
N THR A 365 4.60 4.65 -23.68
CA THR A 365 3.62 4.32 -22.63
C THR A 365 3.83 2.90 -22.12
N LEU A 366 4.02 1.92 -23.02
CA LEU A 366 4.28 0.53 -22.66
C LEU A 366 5.63 0.35 -21.94
N LYS A 367 6.70 0.95 -22.48
CA LYS A 367 8.04 0.92 -21.85
C LYS A 367 8.04 1.61 -20.49
N GLY A 368 7.31 2.72 -20.36
CA GLY A 368 7.19 3.50 -19.13
C GLY A 368 6.15 2.96 -18.13
N ALA A 369 5.44 1.88 -18.46
CA ALA A 369 4.32 1.38 -17.64
C ALA A 369 4.76 1.03 -16.21
N GLN A 370 5.90 0.36 -16.05
CA GLN A 370 6.42 0.01 -14.73
C GLN A 370 6.78 1.26 -13.92
N MET A 371 7.45 2.25 -14.52
CA MET A 371 7.81 3.50 -13.85
C MET A 371 6.58 4.32 -13.47
N LYS A 372 5.57 4.40 -14.36
CA LYS A 372 4.29 5.03 -14.08
C LYS A 372 3.55 4.33 -12.95
N ALA A 373 3.56 2.99 -12.91
CA ALA A 373 2.95 2.20 -11.85
C ALA A 373 3.65 2.43 -10.51
N SER A 374 4.99 2.44 -10.47
CA SER A 374 5.75 2.75 -9.26
C SER A 374 5.43 4.14 -8.70
N LEU A 375 5.32 5.15 -9.57
CA LEU A 375 4.95 6.50 -9.13
C LEU A 375 3.48 6.58 -8.68
N ALA A 376 2.57 5.92 -9.40
CA ALA A 376 1.15 5.89 -9.07
C ALA A 376 0.82 5.07 -7.82
N ALA A 377 1.71 4.15 -7.41
CA ALA A 377 1.61 3.43 -6.15
C ALA A 377 1.86 4.33 -4.93
N LEU A 378 2.53 5.47 -5.12
CA LEU A 378 2.73 6.45 -4.06
C LEU A 378 1.44 7.24 -3.81
N PRO A 379 1.13 7.59 -2.55
CA PRO A 379 -0.06 8.37 -2.23
C PRO A 379 0.04 9.79 -2.83
N PRO A 380 -1.08 10.37 -3.32
CA PRO A 380 -1.07 11.69 -3.93
C PRO A 380 -0.85 12.79 -2.89
N LEU A 381 0.18 13.61 -3.11
CA LEU A 381 0.50 14.74 -2.26
C LEU A 381 -0.50 15.88 -2.50
N HIS A 382 -1.30 16.20 -1.47
CA HIS A 382 -2.23 17.32 -1.46
C HIS A 382 -1.75 18.38 -0.46
N VAL A 383 -1.40 19.56 -0.97
CA VAL A 383 -1.00 20.69 -0.11
C VAL A 383 -2.23 21.43 0.40
N ALA A 384 -2.29 21.66 1.71
CA ALA A 384 -3.35 22.49 2.30
C ALA A 384 -3.18 23.95 1.84
N LYS A 385 -4.28 24.66 1.61
CA LYS A 385 -4.24 26.11 1.33
C LYS A 385 -3.70 26.83 2.56
N LEU A 386 -2.45 27.30 2.49
CA LEU A 386 -1.83 28.08 3.55
C LEU A 386 -2.18 29.57 3.34
N SER A 387 -2.80 30.19 4.33
CA SER A 387 -3.04 31.64 4.32
C SER A 387 -1.82 32.34 4.95
N LEU A 388 -1.28 33.36 4.29
CA LEU A 388 -0.13 34.12 4.80
C LEU A 388 -0.58 35.17 5.84
N PRO A 389 0.15 35.40 6.95
CA PRO A 389 -0.11 36.51 7.86
C PRO A 389 0.07 37.87 7.15
N PRO A 390 -0.79 38.89 7.38
CA PRO A 390 -1.81 39.02 8.44
C PRO A 390 -3.20 38.54 7.99
N HIS A 391 -3.30 37.79 6.89
CA HIS A 391 -4.55 37.36 6.28
C HIS A 391 -5.24 36.21 7.03
N GLU A 392 -4.90 35.99 8.31
CA GLU A 392 -5.61 35.15 9.29
C GLU A 392 -6.95 35.79 9.74
N GLY A 393 -7.60 36.53 8.84
CA GLY A 393 -9.03 36.80 8.98
C GLY A 393 -9.83 35.52 8.73
N PRO A 394 -11.05 35.39 9.29
CA PRO A 394 -11.85 34.17 9.18
C PRO A 394 -11.98 33.79 7.71
N GLY A 395 -11.57 32.55 7.39
CA GLY A 395 -11.39 32.03 6.04
C GLY A 395 -12.39 32.60 5.04
N SER A 396 -11.88 33.43 4.11
CA SER A 396 -12.65 34.20 3.14
C SER A 396 -13.69 33.35 2.38
N GLU A 397 -13.37 32.07 2.08
CA GLU A 397 -14.29 31.14 1.42
C GLU A 397 -15.44 30.64 2.33
N LEU A 398 -15.18 30.43 3.63
CA LEU A 398 -16.17 29.95 4.60
C LEU A 398 -17.12 31.08 5.04
N ALA A 399 -16.58 32.27 5.35
CA ALA A 399 -17.36 33.41 5.80
C ALA A 399 -18.20 34.07 4.67
N ALA A 400 -17.79 33.91 3.40
CA ALA A 400 -18.52 34.43 2.25
C ALA A 400 -19.75 33.60 1.87
N GLY A 401 -19.83 32.34 2.32
CA GLY A 401 -20.93 31.43 2.00
C GLY A 401 -22.29 31.98 2.40
N ALA A 402 -23.23 32.06 1.46
CA ALA A 402 -24.59 32.57 1.72
C ALA A 402 -25.31 31.73 2.79
N LEU A 403 -25.13 30.40 2.75
CA LEU A 403 -25.64 29.47 3.77
C LEU A 403 -24.99 29.70 5.13
N TYR A 404 -23.67 29.89 5.18
CA TYR A 404 -22.96 30.16 6.43
C TYR A 404 -23.47 31.44 7.11
N ARG A 405 -23.70 32.52 6.34
CA ARG A 405 -24.30 33.76 6.85
C ARG A 405 -25.72 33.54 7.38
N LYS A 406 -26.57 32.81 6.66
CA LYS A 406 -27.93 32.44 7.12
C LYS A 406 -27.87 31.64 8.43
N THR A 407 -26.97 30.66 8.52
CA THR A 407 -26.78 29.83 9.72
C THR A 407 -26.35 30.67 10.91
N ASN A 408 -25.35 31.55 10.74
CA ASN A 408 -24.89 32.42 11.82
C ASN A 408 -25.97 33.41 12.28
N GLN A 409 -26.73 33.99 11.34
CA GLN A 409 -27.83 34.87 11.68
C GLN A 409 -28.92 34.14 12.49
N LEU A 410 -29.32 32.93 12.06
CA LEU A 410 -30.29 32.13 12.81
C LEU A 410 -29.76 31.74 14.18
N LEU A 411 -28.49 31.32 14.26
CA LEU A 411 -27.85 30.98 15.53
C LEU A 411 -27.85 32.17 16.49
N GLU A 412 -27.54 33.38 16.01
CA GLU A 412 -27.58 34.59 16.81
C GLU A 412 -28.99 34.91 17.31
N THR A 413 -30.02 34.79 16.45
CA THR A 413 -31.42 34.99 16.85
C THR A 413 -31.88 33.96 17.90
N LEU A 414 -31.47 32.69 17.77
CA LEU A 414 -31.78 31.64 18.73
C LEU A 414 -31.08 31.89 20.07
N ASN A 415 -29.80 32.27 20.04
CA ASN A 415 -29.05 32.60 21.24
C ASN A 415 -29.69 33.78 21.98
N GLN A 416 -30.06 34.85 21.27
CA GLN A 416 -30.78 35.98 21.86
C GLN A 416 -32.12 35.54 22.49
N LEU A 417 -32.91 34.73 21.78
CA LEU A 417 -34.19 34.24 22.28
C LEU A 417 -34.00 33.36 23.53
N SER A 418 -33.00 32.47 23.53
CA SER A 418 -32.67 31.63 24.69
C SER A 418 -32.19 32.42 25.91
N ALA A 419 -31.43 33.50 25.69
CA ALA A 419 -30.91 34.34 26.77
C ALA A 419 -31.95 35.31 27.33
N CYS A 420 -32.96 35.69 26.52
CA CYS A 420 -33.98 36.68 26.87
C CYS A 420 -35.37 36.08 27.15
N THR A 421 -35.46 34.79 27.47
CA THR A 421 -36.73 34.15 27.82
C THR A 421 -37.19 34.63 29.21
N HIS A 422 -38.32 35.32 29.27
CA HIS A 422 -38.89 35.86 30.51
C HIS A 422 -40.34 35.41 30.71
N VAL A 423 -40.77 35.38 31.98
CA VAL A 423 -42.15 35.05 32.34
C VAL A 423 -43.08 36.16 31.84
N VAL A 424 -44.20 35.76 31.23
CA VAL A 424 -45.24 36.68 30.74
C VAL A 424 -45.87 37.46 31.90
N ASP A 425 -45.87 38.78 31.81
CA ASP A 425 -46.47 39.65 32.82
C ASP A 425 -48.01 39.64 32.75
N ILE A 426 -48.65 39.32 33.88
CA ILE A 426 -50.12 39.25 34.02
C ILE A 426 -50.74 40.51 34.64
N THR A 427 -49.91 41.47 35.07
CA THR A 427 -50.37 42.67 35.79
C THR A 427 -51.17 43.64 34.92
N ARG A 428 -51.18 43.46 33.60
CA ARG A 428 -51.83 44.34 32.60
C ARG A 428 -51.42 45.82 32.73
N SER A 429 -50.21 46.07 33.23
CA SER A 429 -49.67 47.42 33.45
C SER A 429 -49.56 48.25 32.17
N ASN A 430 -49.49 47.59 31.00
CA ASN A 430 -49.49 48.24 29.68
C ASN A 430 -50.77 47.90 28.90
N PRO A 431 -51.65 48.88 28.61
CA PRO A 431 -52.92 48.66 27.90
C PRO A 431 -52.74 48.29 26.41
N ALA A 432 -51.55 48.48 25.84
CA ALA A 432 -51.22 48.04 24.48
C ALA A 432 -50.72 46.59 24.39
N ALA A 433 -50.49 45.94 25.55
CA ALA A 433 -49.98 44.57 25.59
C ALA A 433 -51.11 43.56 25.27
N LYS A 434 -50.80 42.58 24.40
CA LYS A 434 -51.71 41.47 24.08
C LYS A 434 -52.10 40.69 25.34
N SER A 435 -53.18 39.90 25.29
CA SER A 435 -53.55 39.05 26.43
C SER A 435 -52.37 38.13 26.82
N PRO A 436 -52.20 37.77 28.10
CA PRO A 436 -51.08 36.92 28.52
C PRO A 436 -51.00 35.59 27.75
N SER A 437 -52.16 35.00 27.46
CA SER A 437 -52.26 33.80 26.61
C SER A 437 -51.81 34.05 25.16
N ALA A 438 -52.13 35.20 24.58
CA ALA A 438 -51.68 35.57 23.24
C ALA A 438 -50.17 35.86 23.19
N GLN A 439 -49.58 36.44 24.24
CA GLN A 439 -48.13 36.65 24.32
C GLN A 439 -47.37 35.32 24.42
N LEU A 440 -47.86 34.38 25.23
CA LEU A 440 -47.29 33.03 25.30
C LEU A 440 -47.43 32.29 23.96
N LEU A 441 -48.59 32.40 23.30
CA LEU A 441 -48.81 31.80 21.99
C LEU A 441 -47.89 32.40 20.92
N GLU A 442 -47.59 33.69 20.99
CA GLU A 442 -46.64 34.36 20.09
C GLU A 442 -45.21 33.83 20.26
N GLN A 443 -44.75 33.60 21.49
CA GLN A 443 -43.45 32.96 21.75
C GLN A 443 -43.39 31.54 21.15
N VAL A 444 -44.45 30.74 21.32
CA VAL A 444 -44.54 29.39 20.75
C VAL A 444 -44.59 29.43 19.22
N ALA A 445 -45.35 30.34 18.64
CA ALA A 445 -45.44 30.52 17.18
C ALA A 445 -44.09 30.96 16.59
N GLN A 446 -43.37 31.84 17.27
CA GLN A 446 -42.03 32.28 16.87
C GLN A 446 -41.03 31.12 16.90
N LEU A 447 -41.02 30.31 17.97
CA LEU A 447 -40.18 29.10 18.05
C LEU A 447 -40.53 28.09 16.95
N LYS A 448 -41.81 27.87 16.67
CA LYS A 448 -42.25 26.96 15.60
C LYS A 448 -41.80 27.45 14.23
N SER A 449 -41.90 28.75 13.96
CA SER A 449 -41.43 29.36 12.73
C SER A 449 -39.91 29.21 12.58
N LEU A 450 -39.14 29.44 13.64
CA LEU A 450 -37.69 29.26 13.62
C LEU A 450 -37.31 27.79 13.36
N SER A 451 -38.00 26.84 14.01
CA SER A 451 -37.82 25.41 13.75
C SER A 451 -38.05 25.05 12.28
N ASP A 452 -39.11 25.57 11.63
CA ASP A 452 -39.36 25.32 10.21
C ASP A 452 -38.27 25.91 9.30
N THR A 453 -37.72 27.07 9.65
CA THR A 453 -36.61 27.66 8.90
C THR A 453 -35.31 26.87 9.03
N ILE A 454 -35.05 26.29 10.21
CA ILE A 454 -33.86 25.46 10.46
C ILE A 454 -33.93 24.15 9.68
N GLU A 455 -35.10 23.49 9.63
CA GLU A 455 -35.27 22.27 8.85
C GLU A 455 -35.01 22.50 7.35
N LYS A 456 -35.53 23.59 6.79
CA LYS A 456 -35.23 23.96 5.39
C LYS A 456 -33.75 24.25 5.19
N LEU A 457 -33.12 24.97 6.13
CA LEU A 457 -31.71 25.30 6.04
C LEU A 457 -30.83 24.05 6.15
N LYS A 458 -31.22 23.07 6.98
CA LYS A 458 -30.54 21.77 7.10
C LYS A 458 -30.49 21.05 5.76
N ASP A 459 -31.60 21.03 5.02
CA ASP A 459 -31.68 20.42 3.69
C ASP A 459 -30.84 21.20 2.66
N GLU A 460 -30.86 22.53 2.68
CA GLU A 460 -30.01 23.36 1.82
C GLU A 460 -28.51 23.13 2.09
N VAL A 461 -28.12 23.07 3.37
CA VAL A 461 -26.73 22.78 3.79
C VAL A 461 -26.31 21.38 3.35
N LEU A 462 -27.17 20.37 3.48
CA LEU A 462 -26.86 19.02 2.99
C LEU A 462 -26.65 19.02 1.47
N LYS A 463 -27.49 19.69 0.69
CA LYS A 463 -27.33 19.78 -0.77
C LYS A 463 -26.03 20.48 -1.17
N GLU A 464 -25.67 21.57 -0.49
CA GLU A 464 -24.44 22.31 -0.75
C GLU A 464 -23.21 21.47 -0.39
N THR A 465 -23.19 20.84 0.78
CA THR A 465 -22.05 20.02 1.24
C THR A 465 -21.76 18.84 0.32
N VAL A 466 -22.80 18.21 -0.22
CA VAL A 466 -22.67 17.13 -1.21
C VAL A 466 -22.17 17.68 -2.55
N SER A 467 -22.62 18.86 -2.96
CA SER A 467 -22.18 19.50 -4.22
C SER A 467 -20.71 19.92 -4.18
N GLN A 468 -20.21 20.33 -3.01
CA GLN A 468 -18.81 20.73 -2.81
C GLN A 468 -17.84 19.54 -2.78
N ARG A 469 -18.32 18.31 -2.55
CA ARG A 469 -17.48 17.11 -2.43
C ARG A 469 -17.50 16.29 -3.73
N PRO A 470 -16.39 16.20 -4.48
CA PRO A 470 -16.34 15.38 -5.69
C PRO A 470 -16.71 13.92 -5.40
N GLY A 471 -17.61 13.35 -6.21
CA GLY A 471 -18.07 11.96 -6.08
C GLY A 471 -19.10 11.71 -4.96
N ALA A 472 -19.54 12.73 -4.23
CA ALA A 472 -20.55 12.57 -3.19
C ALA A 472 -22.00 12.54 -3.71
N MET A 473 -22.25 12.92 -4.96
CA MET A 473 -23.59 12.95 -5.58
C MET A 473 -23.89 11.69 -6.39
N VAL A 474 -25.16 11.26 -6.38
CA VAL A 474 -25.67 10.25 -7.32
C VAL A 474 -26.03 10.94 -8.65
N PRO A 475 -25.61 10.41 -9.82
CA PRO A 475 -25.96 10.99 -11.12
C PRO A 475 -27.48 10.87 -11.35
N THR A 476 -28.17 12.01 -11.40
CA THR A 476 -29.64 12.10 -11.50
C THR A 476 -30.03 13.37 -12.27
N ASP A 477 -31.17 13.34 -12.97
CA ASP A 477 -31.56 14.42 -13.90
C ASP A 477 -32.30 15.59 -13.22
N PHE A 478 -32.98 15.35 -12.11
CA PHE A 478 -33.95 16.29 -11.54
C PHE A 478 -33.47 17.03 -10.29
N ALA A 479 -32.72 16.37 -9.40
CA ALA A 479 -32.37 16.93 -8.11
C ALA A 479 -31.11 16.28 -7.53
N THR A 480 -30.40 16.99 -6.67
CA THR A 480 -29.21 16.48 -5.99
C THR A 480 -29.58 15.47 -4.90
N PHE A 481 -29.04 14.26 -5.01
CA PHE A 481 -29.14 13.23 -3.99
C PHE A 481 -27.75 12.81 -3.48
N PRO A 482 -27.54 12.72 -2.15
CA PRO A 482 -26.31 12.20 -1.58
C PRO A 482 -26.10 10.73 -1.94
N SER A 483 -24.84 10.36 -2.21
CA SER A 483 -24.42 8.97 -2.36
C SER A 483 -24.51 8.22 -1.03
N SER A 484 -24.87 6.94 -1.09
CA SER A 484 -24.95 6.08 0.10
C SER A 484 -23.61 5.96 0.83
N ALA A 485 -22.49 5.95 0.10
CA ALA A 485 -21.15 5.93 0.67
C ALA A 485 -20.85 7.21 1.46
N PHE A 486 -21.25 8.36 0.93
CA PHE A 486 -21.08 9.65 1.59
C PHE A 486 -21.86 9.71 2.91
N LEU A 487 -23.11 9.26 2.93
CA LEU A 487 -23.93 9.26 4.15
C LEU A 487 -23.39 8.31 5.23
N ARG A 488 -22.87 7.14 4.85
CA ARG A 488 -22.24 6.20 5.80
C ARG A 488 -20.97 6.79 6.41
N GLU A 489 -20.15 7.44 5.59
CA GLU A 489 -18.94 8.11 6.05
C GLU A 489 -19.26 9.25 7.03
N GLN A 490 -20.27 10.06 6.73
CA GLN A 490 -20.75 11.10 7.66
C GLN A 490 -21.27 10.51 8.99
N LEU A 491 -22.00 9.38 8.94
CA LEU A 491 -22.45 8.68 10.14
C LEU A 491 -21.29 8.15 10.99
N HIS A 492 -20.26 7.57 10.36
CA HIS A 492 -19.05 7.15 11.07
C HIS A 492 -18.34 8.34 11.73
N GLN A 493 -18.19 9.45 11.02
CA GLN A 493 -17.59 10.66 11.58
C GLN A 493 -18.40 11.26 12.74
N LEU A 494 -19.74 11.18 12.67
CA LEU A 494 -20.61 11.58 13.79
C LEU A 494 -20.47 10.64 14.99
N HIS A 495 -20.36 9.33 14.75
CA HIS A 495 -20.14 8.35 15.81
C HIS A 495 -18.81 8.57 16.52
N ASP A 496 -17.72 8.79 15.77
CA ASP A 496 -16.39 9.07 16.32
C ASP A 496 -16.38 10.36 17.15
N ARG A 497 -17.15 11.39 16.74
CA ARG A 497 -17.30 12.65 17.49
C ARG A 497 -18.18 12.55 18.74
N LEU A 498 -19.04 11.53 18.83
CA LEU A 498 -19.87 11.28 20.02
C LEU A 498 -19.14 10.40 21.04
N ILE A 499 -18.14 9.65 20.60
CA ILE A 499 -17.29 8.81 21.46
C ILE A 499 -16.06 9.59 21.95
N SER A 500 -15.58 10.55 21.17
CA SER A 500 -14.57 11.54 21.59
C SER A 500 -15.16 12.66 22.43
#